data_AF-A0A9C8J9X8-F1
#
_entry.id   AF-A0A9C8J9X8-F1
#
_cell.length_a   1.000
_cell.length_b   1.000
_cell.length_c   1.000
_cell.angle_alpha   90.00
_cell.angle_beta   90.00
_cell.angle_gamma   90.00
#
_symmetry.space_group_name_H-M   'P 1'
#
loop_
_entity.id
_entity.type
_entity.pdbx_description
1 polymer ?
#
loop_
_entity_poly.entity_id
_entity_poly.type
_entity_poly.pdbx_seq_one_letter_code
_entity_poly.pdbx_strand_id
1 'polypeptide(L)'
;MISGVPHLTTAWKGPLLQLESHLLTHQAEVETWLREQWLLTPAPFYASVDLRNSGFKLAPVDTNLFSAGFNNLNPAFMPLCIQAVHSAV
;
A
#
# COMPACT_ATOMS: atom_id res chain seq x y z
N MET A 1 -2.96 -27.88 4.63
CA MET A 1 -4.14 -27.00 4.59
C MET A 1 -3.80 -25.82 3.69
N ILE A 2 -4.53 -25.62 2.60
CA ILE A 2 -4.34 -24.43 1.77
C ILE A 2 -4.89 -23.26 2.58
N SER A 3 -4.06 -22.25 2.84
CA SER A 3 -4.48 -21.00 3.48
C SER A 3 -5.60 -20.36 2.64
N GLY A 4 -6.65 -19.85 3.26
CA GLY A 4 -7.80 -19.21 2.58
C GLY A 4 -7.49 -17.85 1.95
N VAL A 5 -6.23 -17.58 1.60
CA VAL A 5 -5.76 -16.30 1.06
C VAL A 5 -5.32 -16.45 -0.40
N PRO A 6 -5.37 -15.38 -1.20
CA PRO A 6 -4.91 -15.44 -2.59
C PRO A 6 -3.43 -15.80 -2.71
N HIS A 7 -3.10 -16.67 -3.67
CA HIS A 7 -1.72 -17.04 -4.00
C HIS A 7 -1.44 -16.79 -5.49
N LEU A 8 -0.24 -16.30 -5.80
CA LEU A 8 0.22 -16.18 -7.19
C LEU A 8 0.35 -17.57 -7.82
N THR A 9 -0.34 -17.78 -8.94
CA THR A 9 -0.30 -19.02 -9.75
C THR A 9 0.81 -19.00 -10.81
N THR A 10 1.69 -18.00 -10.78
CA THR A 10 2.86 -17.89 -11.66
C THR A 10 4.14 -18.29 -10.93
N ALA A 11 5.05 -18.96 -11.63
CA ALA A 11 6.43 -19.22 -11.17
C ALA A 11 7.35 -18.00 -11.36
N TRP A 12 6.95 -17.03 -12.19
CA TRP A 12 7.80 -15.93 -12.61
C TRP A 12 7.71 -14.75 -11.64
N LYS A 13 8.45 -14.85 -10.53
CA LYS A 13 8.43 -13.88 -9.41
C LYS A 13 9.76 -13.12 -9.24
N GLY A 14 10.75 -13.35 -10.11
CA GLY A 14 12.07 -12.74 -10.01
C GLY A 14 12.04 -11.21 -9.86
N PRO A 15 11.35 -10.47 -10.75
CA PRO A 15 11.24 -9.02 -10.65
C PRO A 15 10.50 -8.55 -9.37
N LEU A 16 9.46 -9.26 -8.94
CA LEU A 16 8.78 -8.97 -7.67
C LEU A 16 9.74 -9.10 -6.48
N LEU A 17 10.49 -10.20 -6.39
CA LEU A 17 11.46 -10.42 -5.31
C LEU A 17 12.59 -9.38 -5.33
N GLN A 18 13.02 -8.95 -6.52
CA GLN A 18 14.01 -7.89 -6.66
C GLN A 18 13.47 -6.54 -6.15
N LEU A 19 12.23 -6.20 -6.49
CA LEU A 19 11.55 -5.01 -5.98
C LEU A 19 11.44 -5.06 -4.44
N GLU A 20 10.96 -6.18 -3.88
CA GLU A 20 10.84 -6.37 -2.43
C GLU A 20 12.19 -6.22 -1.74
N SER A 21 13.23 -6.89 -2.25
CA SER A 21 14.59 -6.78 -1.71
C SER A 21 15.13 -5.35 -1.78
N HIS A 22 14.87 -4.62 -2.86
CA HIS A 22 15.30 -3.23 -3.01
C HIS A 22 14.60 -2.32 -2.00
N LEU A 23 13.27 -2.45 -1.83
CA LEU A 23 12.52 -1.67 -0.85
C LEU A 23 12.97 -1.95 0.59
N LEU A 24 13.22 -3.21 0.94
CA LEU A 24 13.71 -3.58 2.27
C LEU A 24 15.13 -3.05 2.54
N THR A 25 16.01 -3.11 1.54
CA THR A 25 17.40 -2.60 1.65
C THR A 25 17.41 -1.08 1.85
N HIS A 26 16.51 -0.36 1.19
CA HIS A 26 16.46 1.11 1.20
C HIS A 26 15.32 1.69 2.05
N GLN A 27 14.77 0.93 3.01
CA GLN A 27 13.57 1.32 3.75
C GLN A 27 13.69 2.71 4.39
N ALA A 28 14.80 3.00 5.09
CA ALA A 28 14.99 4.28 5.75
C ALA A 28 15.07 5.47 4.77
N GLU A 29 15.66 5.25 3.59
CA GLU A 29 15.78 6.26 2.53
C GLU A 29 14.41 6.55 1.92
N VAL A 30 13.63 5.51 1.61
CA VAL A 30 12.26 5.64 1.08
C VAL A 30 11.36 6.39 2.06
N GLU A 31 11.40 6.03 3.35
CA GLU A 31 10.60 6.70 4.40
C GLU A 31 10.99 8.18 4.58
N THR A 32 12.28 8.49 4.45
CA THR A 32 12.79 9.87 4.53
C THR A 32 12.33 10.67 3.32
N TRP A 33 12.48 10.12 2.13
CA TRP A 33 12.01 10.75 0.90
C TRP A 33 10.50 11.01 0.94
N LEU A 34 9.69 10.05 1.40
CA LEU A 34 8.25 10.23 1.55
C LEU A 34 7.92 11.39 2.49
N ARG A 35 8.56 11.49 3.66
CA ARG A 35 8.37 12.63 4.58
C ARG A 35 8.68 13.96 3.91
N GLU A 36 9.76 14.04 3.14
CA GLU A 36 10.11 15.26 2.39
C GLU A 36 9.06 15.59 1.32
N GLN A 37 8.56 14.59 0.58
CA GLN A 37 7.52 14.82 -0.43
C GLN A 37 6.22 15.32 0.20
N TRP A 38 5.82 14.82 1.37
CA TRP A 38 4.59 15.24 2.05
C TRP A 38 4.64 16.68 2.56
N LEU A 39 5.84 17.24 2.80
CA LEU A 39 6.00 18.66 3.11
C LEU A 39 5.76 19.55 1.87
N LEU A 40 6.07 19.04 0.68
CA LEU A 40 5.90 19.77 -0.58
C LEU A 40 4.48 19.62 -1.15
N THR A 41 3.93 18.42 -1.06
CA THR A 41 2.61 18.07 -1.56
C THR A 41 1.86 17.33 -0.46
N PRO A 42 1.05 18.04 0.36
CA PRO A 42 0.28 17.40 1.42
C PRO A 42 -0.62 16.28 0.88
N ALA A 43 -0.75 15.21 1.66
CA ALA A 43 -1.63 14.10 1.32
C ALA A 43 -3.10 14.55 1.27
N PRO A 44 -3.94 13.93 0.41
CA PRO A 44 -5.39 14.12 0.50
C PRO A 44 -5.93 13.59 1.84
N PHE A 45 -7.12 14.05 2.24
CA PHE A 45 -7.76 13.63 3.50
C PHE A 45 -7.89 12.10 3.63
N TYR A 46 -8.24 11.42 2.53
CA TYR A 46 -8.11 9.97 2.37
C TYR A 46 -7.92 9.61 0.89
N ALA A 47 -7.47 8.39 0.61
CA ALA A 47 -7.50 7.79 -0.71
C ALA A 47 -7.48 6.25 -0.62
N SER A 48 -7.90 5.57 -1.68
CA SER A 48 -7.63 4.15 -1.92
C SER A 48 -6.92 3.97 -3.26
N VAL A 49 -6.03 2.99 -3.33
CA VAL A 49 -5.26 2.68 -4.56
C VAL A 49 -5.37 1.19 -4.84
N ASP A 50 -5.85 0.85 -6.03
CA ASP A 50 -5.89 -0.54 -6.50
C ASP A 50 -4.54 -0.94 -7.08
N LEU A 51 -4.01 -2.07 -6.62
CA LEU A 51 -2.74 -2.63 -7.10
C LEU A 51 -2.99 -3.93 -7.87
N ARG A 52 -2.15 -4.19 -8.88
CA ARG A 52 -2.05 -5.51 -9.54
C ARG A 52 -0.65 -6.07 -9.45
N ASN A 53 -0.54 -7.31 -8.98
CA ASN A 53 0.70 -8.07 -8.91
C ASN A 53 0.67 -9.20 -9.95
N SER A 54 1.50 -9.11 -10.99
CA SER A 54 1.65 -10.14 -12.02
C SER A 54 2.90 -11.02 -11.85
N GLY A 55 3.64 -10.88 -10.75
CA GLY A 55 4.93 -11.54 -10.50
C GLY A 55 6.12 -10.88 -11.20
N PHE A 56 5.92 -10.36 -12.42
CA PHE A 56 6.93 -9.59 -13.15
C PHE A 56 6.75 -8.06 -12.99
N LYS A 57 5.58 -7.60 -12.53
CA LYS A 57 5.29 -6.19 -12.28
C LYS A 57 4.29 -6.04 -11.13
N LEU A 58 4.53 -5.06 -10.28
CA LEU A 58 3.58 -4.53 -9.31
C LEU A 58 3.28 -3.08 -9.69
N ALA A 59 2.02 -2.74 -9.91
CA ALA A 59 1.64 -1.41 -10.36
C ALA A 59 0.29 -0.96 -9.81
N PRO A 60 0.13 0.36 -9.53
CA PRO A 60 -1.19 0.95 -9.32
C PRO A 60 -1.97 0.97 -10.63
N VAL A 61 -3.27 0.71 -10.54
CA VAL A 61 -4.18 0.70 -11.70
C VAL A 61 -5.38 1.64 -11.53
N ASP A 62 -5.71 2.02 -10.31
CA ASP A 62 -6.73 3.03 -10.00
C ASP A 62 -6.38 3.77 -8.70
N THR A 63 -6.72 5.06 -8.65
CA THR A 63 -6.59 5.90 -7.45
C THR A 63 -7.91 6.63 -7.23
N ASN A 64 -8.58 6.36 -6.11
CA ASN A 64 -9.86 6.94 -5.77
C ASN A 64 -9.72 7.88 -4.56
N LEU A 65 -10.11 9.15 -4.74
CA LEU A 65 -10.17 10.18 -3.69
C LEU A 65 -11.53 10.24 -2.97
N PHE A 66 -12.48 9.36 -3.35
CA PHE A 66 -13.83 9.20 -2.81
C PHE A 66 -14.13 7.71 -2.58
N SER A 67 -13.25 7.02 -1.85
CA SER A 67 -13.37 5.61 -1.52
C SER A 67 -14.67 5.32 -0.76
N ALA A 68 -15.40 4.27 -1.15
CA ALA A 68 -16.65 3.86 -0.49
C ALA A 68 -16.52 2.56 0.34
N GLY A 69 -15.40 1.84 0.22
CA GLY A 69 -15.21 0.49 0.76
C GLY A 69 -14.78 0.41 2.23
N PHE A 70 -15.04 1.41 3.06
CA PHE A 70 -14.57 1.45 4.45
C PHE A 70 -15.08 0.27 5.30
N ASN A 71 -16.28 -0.25 4.98
CA ASN A 71 -16.87 -1.42 5.64
C ASN A 71 -16.12 -2.74 5.36
N ASN A 72 -15.14 -2.74 4.45
CA ASN A 72 -14.31 -3.91 4.14
C ASN A 72 -13.00 -3.94 4.94
N LEU A 73 -12.69 -2.89 5.71
CA LEU A 73 -11.48 -2.83 6.53
C LEU A 73 -11.57 -3.83 7.69
N ASN A 74 -10.42 -4.39 8.08
CA ASN A 74 -10.37 -5.31 9.23
C ASN A 74 -10.67 -4.53 10.53
N PRO A 75 -11.72 -4.91 11.30
CA PRO A 75 -12.12 -4.21 12.53
C PRO A 75 -11.01 -4.09 13.57
N ALA A 76 -10.04 -5.01 13.58
CA ALA A 76 -8.90 -4.97 14.49
C ALA A 76 -8.02 -3.72 14.31
N PHE A 77 -8.07 -3.05 13.15
CA PHE A 77 -7.29 -1.84 12.86
C PHE A 77 -8.08 -0.54 13.07
N MET A 78 -9.31 -0.60 13.60
CA MET A 78 -10.11 0.61 13.84
C MET A 78 -9.38 1.69 14.66
N PRO A 79 -8.60 1.38 15.73
CA PRO A 79 -7.83 2.40 16.44
C PRO A 79 -6.84 3.15 15.55
N LEU A 80 -6.20 2.47 14.59
CA LEU A 80 -5.27 3.10 13.63
C LEU A 80 -6.02 4.02 12.66
N CYS A 81 -7.19 3.60 12.16
CA CYS A 81 -8.02 4.43 11.29
C CYS A 81 -8.45 5.73 11.99
N ILE A 82 -8.88 5.64 13.25
CA ILE A 82 -9.26 6.81 14.07
C ILE A 82 -8.08 7.76 14.21
N GLN A 83 -6.89 7.25 14.59
CA GLN A 83 -5.69 8.06 14.72
C GLN A 83 -5.30 8.77 13.41
N ALA A 84 -5.36 8.05 12.28
CA ALA A 84 -5.03 8.61 10.97
C ALA A 84 -6.00 9.73 10.58
N VAL A 85 -7.31 9.53 10.78
CA VAL A 85 -8.33 10.56 10.51
C VAL A 85 -8.13 11.79 11.39
N HIS A 86 -7.83 11.63 12.69
CA HIS A 86 -7.52 12.75 13.57
C HIS A 86 -6.29 13.56 13.12
N SER A 87 -5.32 12.90 12.46
CA SER A 87 -4.11 13.58 11.96
C SER A 87 -4.34 14.27 10.61
N ALA A 88 -5.43 13.93 9.92
CA ALA A 88 -5.79 14.49 8.61
C ALA A 88 -6.70 15.74 8.72
N VAL A 89 -7.19 16.06 9.92
CA VAL A 89 -7.97 17.27 10.27
C VAL A 89 -7.06 18.27 10.98
#